data_AF-A0A2A4NRG3-F1
#
_entry.id   AF-A0A2A4NRG3-F1
#
_cell.length_a   1.000
_cell.length_b   1.000
_cell.length_c   1.000
_cell.angle_alpha   90.00
_cell.angle_beta   90.00
_cell.angle_gamma   90.00
#
_symmetry.space_group_name_H-M   'P 1'
#
loop_
_entity.id
_entity.type
_entity.pdbx_description
1 polymer ?
#
loop_
_entity_poly.entity_id
_entity_poly.type
_entity_poly.pdbx_seq_one_letter_code
_entity_poly.pdbx_strand_id
1 'polypeptide(L)'
;MNPIEFKKLWKANNSERWVKFPSDQVEKSSLNERTKEFLKIGFPEDAAPFLEFGLRSYDWEFNTIQGYYDDYDLDCKAKNYWIFGSDNSGNPICIDSSDNDKLVLLDHEQGFEFMENMNKNISELASSILLFRNFIEKINKEFGEDGFFESMFTEKHLTKLENEFKELNPNYYIESSFWSTEIENLRSEIE
;
A
#
# COMPACT_ATOMS: atom_id res chain seq x y z
N MET A 1 -10.01 9.61 3.47
CA MET A 1 -9.06 10.72 3.23
C MET A 1 -9.15 11.18 1.76
N ASN A 2 -8.82 12.44 1.48
CA ASN A 2 -8.64 12.92 0.10
C ASN A 2 -7.13 13.05 -0.24
N PRO A 3 -6.73 13.01 -1.52
CA PRO A 3 -5.31 12.95 -1.89
C PRO A 3 -4.50 14.21 -1.55
N ILE A 4 -5.11 15.40 -1.52
CA ILE A 4 -4.44 16.65 -1.16
C ILE A 4 -4.12 16.66 0.35
N GLU A 5 -5.10 16.26 1.16
CA GLU A 5 -4.94 16.08 2.60
C GLU A 5 -3.88 15.02 2.91
N PHE A 6 -3.94 13.86 2.25
CA PHE A 6 -2.95 12.80 2.38
C PHE A 6 -1.54 13.33 2.13
N LYS A 7 -1.31 13.97 0.97
CA LYS A 7 -0.01 14.54 0.63
C LYS A 7 0.49 15.57 1.64
N LYS A 8 -0.41 16.41 2.16
CA LYS A 8 -0.08 17.42 3.17
C LYS A 8 0.38 16.76 4.47
N LEU A 9 -0.37 15.77 4.96
CA LEU A 9 -0.04 15.02 6.18
C LEU A 9 1.25 14.23 6.01
N TRP A 10 1.44 13.64 4.83
CA TRP A 10 2.62 12.84 4.54
C TRP A 10 3.89 13.72 4.48
N LYS A 11 3.87 14.82 3.71
CA LYS A 11 5.03 15.69 3.52
C LYS A 11 5.37 16.60 4.70
N ALA A 12 4.64 16.56 5.81
CA ALA A 12 4.93 17.38 6.99
C ALA A 12 6.38 17.19 7.51
N ASN A 13 6.99 16.01 7.28
CA ASN A 13 8.33 15.65 7.74
C ASN A 13 9.44 15.85 6.68
N ASN A 14 9.13 16.48 5.55
CA ASN A 14 10.01 17.17 4.57
C ASN A 14 11.17 16.44 3.83
N SER A 15 11.46 15.15 4.03
CA SER A 15 12.58 14.49 3.31
C SER A 15 12.17 13.41 2.30
N GLU A 16 10.91 12.98 2.29
CA GLU A 16 10.51 11.81 1.51
C GLU A 16 10.22 12.13 0.04
N ARG A 17 10.70 11.24 -0.83
CA ARG A 17 10.46 11.30 -2.26
C ARG A 17 8.98 11.02 -2.55
N TRP A 18 8.51 11.62 -3.64
CA TRP A 18 7.09 11.62 -3.98
C TRP A 18 6.93 11.34 -5.46
N VAL A 19 6.27 10.24 -5.78
CA VAL A 19 6.09 9.76 -7.14
C VAL A 19 4.69 10.11 -7.63
N LYS A 20 4.57 10.38 -8.92
CA LYS A 20 3.28 10.60 -9.60
C LYS A 20 3.20 9.65 -10.77
N PHE A 21 2.00 9.19 -11.06
CA PHE A 21 1.74 8.34 -12.21
C PHE A 21 1.55 9.21 -13.47
N PRO A 22 1.96 8.74 -14.66
CA PRO A 22 1.80 9.49 -15.91
C PRO A 22 0.33 9.83 -16.17
N SER A 23 -0.01 11.12 -16.13
CA SER A 23 -1.41 11.57 -16.17
C SER A 23 -2.16 11.06 -17.39
N ASP A 24 -1.54 11.05 -18.58
CA ASP A 24 -2.19 10.61 -19.81
C ASP A 24 -2.49 9.11 -19.83
N GLN A 25 -1.67 8.29 -19.16
CA GLN A 25 -1.91 6.85 -19.01
C GLN A 25 -2.99 6.60 -17.94
N VAL A 26 -2.94 7.32 -16.82
CA VAL A 26 -3.98 7.27 -15.78
C VAL A 26 -5.37 7.61 -16.35
N GLU A 27 -5.48 8.63 -17.21
CA GLU A 27 -6.76 9.00 -17.84
C GLU A 27 -7.32 7.91 -18.77
N LYS A 28 -6.43 7.16 -19.43
CA LYS A 28 -6.82 6.06 -20.34
C LYS A 28 -7.18 4.77 -19.60
N SER A 29 -6.87 4.67 -18.32
CA SER A 29 -7.18 3.49 -17.51
C SER A 29 -8.69 3.31 -17.26
N SER A 30 -9.08 2.07 -16.94
CA SER A 30 -10.45 1.71 -16.54
C SER A 30 -10.79 2.08 -15.09
N LEU A 31 -9.86 2.71 -14.37
CA LEU A 31 -10.00 3.02 -12.94
C LEU A 31 -11.06 4.09 -12.68
N ASN A 32 -11.58 4.11 -11.46
CA ASN A 32 -12.54 5.11 -11.04
C ASN A 32 -11.88 6.50 -10.83
N GLU A 33 -12.68 7.55 -10.88
CA GLU A 33 -12.18 8.94 -10.84
C GLU A 33 -11.44 9.27 -9.54
N ARG A 34 -11.89 8.75 -8.41
CA ARG A 34 -11.22 8.95 -7.12
C ARG A 34 -9.82 8.34 -7.14
N THR A 35 -9.67 7.14 -7.70
CA THR A 35 -8.36 6.49 -7.85
C THR A 35 -7.45 7.31 -8.75
N LYS A 36 -7.96 7.76 -9.91
CA LYS A 36 -7.21 8.61 -10.83
C LYS A 36 -6.72 9.91 -10.18
N GLU A 37 -7.53 10.55 -9.34
CA GLU A 37 -7.12 11.75 -8.59
C GLU A 37 -5.93 11.47 -7.67
N PHE A 38 -5.97 10.36 -6.93
CA PHE A 38 -4.85 9.94 -6.09
C PHE A 38 -3.58 9.69 -6.91
N LEU A 39 -3.68 8.95 -8.02
CA LEU A 39 -2.53 8.63 -8.87
C LEU A 39 -1.87 9.88 -9.49
N LYS A 40 -2.67 10.86 -9.90
CA LYS A 40 -2.19 12.15 -10.46
C LYS A 40 -1.52 13.03 -9.40
N ILE A 41 -2.04 13.03 -8.16
CA ILE A 41 -1.44 13.78 -7.05
C ILE A 41 -0.16 13.09 -6.55
N GLY A 42 -0.17 11.75 -6.57
CA GLY A 42 0.93 10.87 -6.27
C GLY A 42 0.88 10.23 -4.90
N PHE A 43 1.91 9.45 -4.61
CA PHE A 43 2.19 8.76 -3.34
C PHE A 43 3.64 9.01 -2.93
N PRO A 44 4.04 8.69 -1.67
CA PRO A 44 5.46 8.54 -1.36
C PRO A 44 6.12 7.48 -2.27
N GLU A 45 7.44 7.56 -2.49
CA GLU A 45 8.17 6.50 -3.20
C GLU A 45 8.17 5.20 -2.39
N ASP A 46 8.24 5.30 -1.06
CA ASP A 46 8.29 4.17 -0.15
C ASP A 46 7.48 4.43 1.14
N ALA A 47 7.05 3.36 1.81
CA ALA A 47 6.41 3.39 3.12
C ALA A 47 6.67 2.09 3.88
N ALA A 48 6.76 2.18 5.21
CA ALA A 48 6.78 0.99 6.05
C ALA A 48 5.47 0.16 5.90
N PRO A 49 5.51 -1.18 6.06
CA PRO A 49 6.66 -1.98 6.51
C PRO A 49 7.73 -2.18 5.44
N PHE A 50 7.39 -2.43 4.17
CA PHE A 50 8.35 -2.57 3.05
C PHE A 50 7.70 -2.25 1.69
N LEU A 51 6.85 -1.22 1.63
CA LEU A 51 6.08 -0.89 0.44
C LEU A 51 6.84 0.11 -0.44
N GLU A 52 6.95 -0.17 -1.73
CA GLU A 52 7.40 0.77 -2.75
C GLU A 52 6.23 1.13 -3.66
N PHE A 53 6.04 2.41 -3.96
CA PHE A 53 5.00 2.89 -4.87
C PHE A 53 5.59 3.57 -6.10
N GLY A 54 4.82 3.52 -7.19
CA GLY A 54 5.21 4.08 -8.47
C GLY A 54 5.76 3.02 -9.42
N LEU A 55 6.39 3.51 -10.49
CA LEU A 55 6.62 2.72 -11.70
C LEU A 55 8.11 2.54 -12.02
N ARG A 56 8.98 2.86 -11.05
CA ARG A 56 10.44 2.80 -11.24
C ARG A 56 10.90 1.39 -11.62
N SER A 57 10.27 0.38 -11.05
CA SER A 57 10.51 -1.04 -11.31
C SER A 57 9.72 -1.60 -12.50
N TYR A 58 8.96 -0.75 -13.20
CA TYR A 58 8.02 -1.13 -14.27
C TYR A 58 8.15 -0.21 -15.49
N ASP A 59 9.39 0.09 -15.87
CA ASP A 59 9.74 0.88 -17.06
C ASP A 59 9.07 2.26 -17.15
N TRP A 60 8.64 2.80 -15.99
CA TRP A 60 7.90 4.06 -15.87
C TRP A 60 6.55 4.08 -16.61
N GLU A 61 6.01 2.91 -16.95
CA GLU A 61 4.73 2.79 -17.63
C GLU A 61 3.62 2.27 -16.70
N PHE A 62 2.50 2.99 -16.70
CA PHE A 62 1.31 2.63 -15.96
C PHE A 62 0.48 1.64 -16.79
N ASN A 63 0.78 0.37 -16.58
CA ASN A 63 0.18 -0.75 -17.30
C ASN A 63 -0.51 -1.72 -16.34
N THR A 64 -1.26 -2.64 -16.94
CA THR A 64 -1.76 -3.82 -16.24
C THR A 64 -0.67 -4.89 -16.18
N ILE A 65 -0.80 -5.88 -15.29
CA ILE A 65 0.08 -7.05 -15.26
C ILE A 65 0.14 -7.72 -16.64
N GLN A 66 -0.99 -7.91 -17.31
CA GLN A 66 -1.02 -8.46 -18.67
C GLN A 66 -0.31 -7.58 -19.70
N GLY A 67 -0.38 -6.26 -19.55
CA GLY A 67 0.26 -5.31 -20.47
C GLY A 67 1.76 -5.22 -20.27
N TYR A 68 2.25 -5.42 -19.05
CA TYR A 68 3.68 -5.41 -18.74
C TYR A 68 4.37 -6.75 -19.05
N TYR A 69 3.68 -7.86 -18.80
CA TYR A 69 4.14 -9.23 -19.03
C TYR A 69 3.42 -9.84 -20.25
N ASP A 70 3.41 -9.13 -21.39
CA ASP A 70 2.62 -9.49 -22.57
C ASP A 70 3.08 -10.76 -23.29
N ASP A 71 4.36 -11.13 -23.13
CA ASP A 71 4.94 -12.38 -23.65
C ASP A 71 4.55 -13.64 -22.85
N TYR A 72 3.87 -13.49 -21.70
CA TYR A 72 3.48 -14.60 -20.83
C TYR A 72 2.00 -14.97 -20.99
N ASP A 73 1.71 -16.28 -20.96
CA ASP A 73 0.34 -16.81 -20.90
C ASP A 73 -0.18 -16.70 -19.47
N LEU A 74 -0.82 -15.56 -19.16
CA LEU A 74 -1.33 -15.23 -17.84
C LEU A 74 -2.83 -15.47 -17.74
N ASP A 75 -3.33 -15.62 -16.50
CA ASP A 75 -4.77 -15.67 -16.27
C ASP A 75 -5.44 -14.41 -16.85
N CYS A 76 -6.61 -14.60 -17.46
CA CYS A 76 -7.39 -13.52 -18.07
C CYS A 76 -7.73 -12.35 -17.13
N LYS A 77 -7.63 -12.53 -15.80
CA LYS A 77 -7.77 -11.49 -14.77
C LYS A 77 -6.58 -10.52 -14.73
N ALA A 78 -5.40 -10.91 -15.22
CA ALA A 78 -4.19 -10.07 -15.22
C ALA A 78 -4.39 -8.73 -15.96
N LYS A 79 -5.32 -8.67 -16.93
CA LYS A 79 -5.69 -7.44 -17.63
C LYS A 79 -6.47 -6.43 -16.77
N ASN A 80 -6.95 -6.84 -15.59
CA ASN A 80 -7.70 -5.97 -14.69
C ASN A 80 -6.82 -5.40 -13.57
N TYR A 81 -5.62 -5.97 -13.36
CA TYR A 81 -4.69 -5.59 -12.31
C TYR A 81 -3.72 -4.52 -12.80
N TRP A 82 -3.98 -3.26 -12.44
CA TRP A 82 -3.10 -2.12 -12.76
C TRP A 82 -1.96 -2.02 -11.77
N ILE A 83 -0.73 -1.97 -12.25
CA ILE A 83 0.46 -1.96 -11.40
C ILE A 83 0.54 -0.63 -10.65
N PHE A 84 0.67 -0.71 -9.33
CA PHE A 84 0.74 0.44 -8.43
C PHE A 84 2.08 0.54 -7.68
N GLY A 85 2.75 -0.59 -7.46
CA GLY A 85 3.99 -0.65 -6.70
C GLY A 85 4.49 -2.06 -6.47
N SER A 86 5.27 -2.27 -5.41
CA SER A 86 5.72 -3.59 -4.97
C SER A 86 5.87 -3.67 -3.44
N ASP A 87 5.93 -4.88 -2.90
CA ASP A 87 6.28 -5.15 -1.49
C ASP A 87 7.80 -5.22 -1.23
N ASN A 88 8.61 -4.72 -2.17
CA ASN A 88 10.07 -4.78 -2.16
C ASN A 88 10.67 -6.22 -2.07
N SER A 89 9.83 -7.25 -2.20
CA SER A 89 10.21 -8.66 -2.35
C SER A 89 9.95 -9.19 -3.76
N GLY A 90 9.54 -8.29 -4.67
CA GLY A 90 9.25 -8.60 -6.08
C GLY A 90 7.77 -8.86 -6.36
N ASN A 91 6.90 -8.86 -5.35
CA ASN A 91 5.47 -9.06 -5.56
C ASN A 91 4.80 -7.72 -5.91
N PRO A 92 4.06 -7.64 -7.02
CA PRO A 92 3.42 -6.40 -7.42
C PRO A 92 2.21 -6.08 -6.54
N ILE A 93 2.17 -4.83 -6.08
CA ILE A 93 0.94 -4.23 -5.54
C ILE A 93 0.13 -3.72 -6.73
N CYS A 94 -1.12 -4.17 -6.85
CA CYS A 94 -1.99 -3.85 -7.97
C CYS A 94 -3.31 -3.23 -7.53
N ILE A 95 -3.91 -2.43 -8.41
CA ILE A 95 -5.29 -1.97 -8.33
C ILE A 95 -6.16 -2.88 -9.20
N ASP A 96 -7.11 -3.59 -8.61
CA ASP A 96 -8.07 -4.43 -9.32
C ASP A 96 -9.24 -3.60 -9.84
N SER A 97 -9.16 -3.19 -11.10
CA SER A 97 -10.21 -2.42 -11.77
C SER A 97 -11.54 -3.18 -11.95
N SER A 98 -11.55 -4.51 -11.76
CA SER A 98 -12.77 -5.30 -11.84
C SER A 98 -13.54 -5.38 -10.52
N ASP A 99 -12.92 -4.97 -9.41
CA ASP A 99 -13.49 -5.01 -8.07
C ASP A 99 -13.30 -3.66 -7.35
N ASN A 100 -13.93 -2.63 -7.92
CA ASN A 100 -14.03 -1.28 -7.35
C ASN A 100 -12.68 -0.65 -6.94
N ASP A 101 -11.64 -0.91 -7.73
CA ASP A 101 -10.27 -0.42 -7.51
C ASP A 101 -9.72 -0.79 -6.12
N LYS A 102 -10.03 -2.00 -5.63
CA LYS A 102 -9.36 -2.55 -4.45
C LYS A 102 -7.86 -2.75 -4.72
N LEU A 103 -7.06 -2.65 -3.68
CA LEU A 103 -5.62 -2.85 -3.73
C LEU A 103 -5.33 -4.28 -3.29
N VAL A 104 -4.55 -4.99 -4.10
CA VAL A 104 -4.19 -6.40 -3.88
C VAL A 104 -2.69 -6.59 -4.02
N LEU A 105 -2.17 -7.61 -3.32
CA LEU A 105 -0.82 -8.12 -3.51
C LEU A 105 -0.90 -9.43 -4.29
N LEU A 106 -0.07 -9.58 -5.32
CA LEU A 106 -0.04 -10.77 -6.17
C LEU A 106 1.33 -11.45 -6.09
N ASP A 107 1.35 -12.78 -6.10
CA ASP A 107 2.57 -13.58 -6.03
C ASP A 107 3.24 -13.66 -7.40
N HIS A 108 4.36 -12.97 -7.59
CA HIS A 108 5.07 -12.97 -8.87
C HIS A 108 5.63 -14.36 -9.22
N GLU A 109 6.00 -15.18 -8.23
CA GLU A 109 6.57 -16.51 -8.45
C GLU A 109 5.50 -17.58 -8.74
N GLN A 110 4.26 -17.35 -8.30
CA GLN A 110 3.10 -18.22 -8.57
C GLN A 110 2.19 -17.65 -9.67
N GLY A 111 2.76 -17.03 -10.71
CA GLY A 111 2.00 -16.60 -11.88
C GLY A 111 0.96 -15.51 -11.60
N PHE A 112 1.26 -14.61 -10.65
CA PHE A 112 0.40 -13.52 -10.19
C PHE A 112 -0.89 -14.00 -9.52
N GLU A 113 -0.83 -15.14 -8.83
CA GLU A 113 -1.91 -15.57 -7.93
C GLU A 113 -2.16 -14.53 -6.83
N PHE A 114 -3.42 -14.39 -6.45
CA PHE A 114 -3.82 -13.47 -5.38
C PHE A 114 -3.23 -13.92 -4.03
N MET A 115 -2.49 -13.04 -3.36
CA MET A 115 -1.97 -13.29 -2.02
C MET A 115 -2.89 -12.68 -0.95
N GLU A 116 -3.04 -11.36 -0.98
CA GLU A 116 -3.69 -10.61 0.09
C GLU A 116 -4.44 -9.39 -0.43
N ASN A 117 -5.47 -8.99 0.32
CA ASN A 117 -6.06 -7.67 0.16
C ASN A 117 -5.19 -6.66 0.90
N MET A 118 -4.65 -5.68 0.19
CA MET A 118 -3.93 -4.58 0.81
C MET A 118 -4.93 -3.63 1.47
N ASN A 119 -5.86 -3.11 0.68
CA ASN A 119 -6.93 -2.23 1.15
C ASN A 119 -8.11 -2.22 0.17
N LYS A 120 -9.33 -2.01 0.66
CA LYS A 120 -10.53 -1.95 -0.20
C LYS A 120 -10.55 -0.80 -1.22
N ASN A 121 -9.71 0.22 -1.06
CA ASN A 121 -9.48 1.29 -2.05
C ASN A 121 -8.26 2.15 -1.67
N ILE A 122 -7.83 2.98 -2.62
CA ILE A 122 -6.62 3.81 -2.49
C ILE A 122 -6.70 4.86 -1.36
N SER A 123 -7.91 5.31 -1.01
CA SER A 123 -8.08 6.23 0.12
C SER A 123 -7.87 5.55 1.45
N GLU A 124 -8.23 4.27 1.57
CA GLU A 124 -7.97 3.50 2.79
C GLU A 124 -6.49 3.15 2.89
N LEU A 125 -5.83 2.81 1.77
CA LEU A 125 -4.38 2.63 1.74
C LEU A 125 -3.65 3.88 2.24
N ALA A 126 -3.98 5.05 1.70
CA ALA A 126 -3.40 6.33 2.11
C ALA A 126 -3.54 6.59 3.63
N SER A 127 -4.69 6.23 4.21
CA SER A 127 -4.91 6.31 5.65
C SER A 127 -4.12 5.25 6.42
N SER A 128 -4.04 4.02 5.91
CA SER A 128 -3.36 2.88 6.56
C SER A 128 -1.86 3.12 6.68
N ILE A 129 -1.20 3.55 5.61
CA ILE A 129 0.24 3.85 5.64
C ILE A 129 0.55 5.02 6.58
N LEU A 130 -0.36 6.00 6.70
CA LEU A 130 -0.21 7.09 7.69
C LEU A 130 -0.35 6.58 9.12
N LEU A 131 -1.33 5.71 9.40
CA LEU A 131 -1.50 5.10 10.71
C LEU A 131 -0.24 4.33 11.11
N PHE A 132 0.29 3.50 10.20
CA PHE A 132 1.48 2.71 10.46
C PHE A 132 2.73 3.57 10.66
N ARG A 133 2.93 4.62 9.83
CA ARG A 133 4.01 5.59 10.03
C ARG A 133 3.92 6.29 11.39
N ASN A 134 2.73 6.76 11.76
CA ASN A 134 2.52 7.44 13.03
C ASN A 134 2.76 6.50 14.22
N PHE A 135 2.45 5.21 14.07
CA PHE A 135 2.80 4.20 15.05
C PHE A 135 4.31 4.09 15.24
N ILE A 136 5.08 3.91 14.15
CA ILE A 136 6.55 3.86 14.20
C ILE A 136 7.12 5.12 14.86
N GLU A 137 6.70 6.30 14.40
CA GLU A 137 7.15 7.59 14.96
C GLU A 137 6.85 7.70 16.47
N LYS A 138 5.68 7.20 16.91
CA LYS A 138 5.31 7.18 18.32
C LYS A 138 6.24 6.28 19.13
N ILE A 139 6.53 5.07 18.64
CA ILE A 139 7.43 4.15 19.32
C ILE A 139 8.83 4.75 19.40
N ASN A 140 9.36 5.28 18.29
CA ASN A 140 10.69 5.87 18.26
C ASN A 140 10.79 7.10 19.18
N LYS A 141 9.74 7.91 19.25
CA LYS A 141 9.70 9.04 20.19
C LYS A 141 9.72 8.60 21.67
N GLU A 142 9.14 7.44 21.98
CA GLU A 142 9.00 6.94 23.34
C GLU A 142 10.26 6.19 23.81
N PHE A 143 10.91 5.44 22.91
CA PHE A 143 12.01 4.52 23.26
C PHE A 143 13.37 4.86 22.61
N GLY A 144 13.45 5.89 21.76
CA GLY A 144 14.67 6.27 21.04
C GLY A 144 14.53 6.07 19.52
N GLU A 145 15.44 6.64 18.73
CA GLU A 145 15.35 6.66 17.25
C GLU A 145 15.10 5.28 16.62
N ASP A 146 15.67 4.23 17.22
CA ASP A 146 15.55 2.84 16.77
C ASP A 146 14.51 2.01 17.56
N GLY A 147 13.69 2.64 18.41
CA GLY A 147 12.80 1.93 19.34
C GLY A 147 11.83 0.97 18.65
N PHE A 148 11.32 1.29 17.47
CA PHE A 148 10.51 0.37 16.67
C PHE A 148 11.34 -0.80 16.14
N PHE A 149 12.56 -0.54 15.66
CA PHE A 149 13.45 -1.56 15.11
C PHE A 149 13.97 -2.52 16.19
N GLU A 150 14.11 -2.04 17.43
CA GLU A 150 14.44 -2.85 18.60
C GLU A 150 13.21 -3.53 19.25
N SER A 151 12.06 -3.53 18.55
CA SER A 151 10.79 -4.13 19.00
C SER A 151 10.35 -3.66 20.40
N MET A 152 10.65 -2.41 20.78
CA MET A 152 10.34 -1.84 22.11
C MET A 152 8.84 -1.51 22.29
N PHE A 153 8.01 -1.78 21.29
CA PHE A 153 6.57 -1.64 21.41
C PHE A 153 5.96 -2.71 22.34
N THR A 154 4.76 -2.45 22.83
CA THR A 154 4.09 -3.34 23.81
C THR A 154 2.74 -3.75 23.27
N GLU A 155 2.12 -4.75 23.90
CA GLU A 155 0.73 -5.15 23.59
C GLU A 155 -0.25 -3.98 23.66
N LYS A 156 -0.02 -3.02 24.56
CA LYS A 156 -0.82 -1.80 24.66
C LYS A 156 -0.66 -0.92 23.41
N HIS A 157 0.55 -0.85 22.85
CA HIS A 157 0.81 -0.12 21.61
C HIS A 157 0.13 -0.78 20.42
N LEU A 158 0.27 -2.09 20.26
CA LEU A 158 -0.38 -2.84 19.18
C LEU A 158 -1.90 -2.81 19.28
N THR A 159 -2.46 -2.99 20.48
CA THR A 159 -3.91 -2.87 20.70
C THR A 159 -4.43 -1.50 20.28
N LYS A 160 -3.65 -0.42 20.50
CA LYS A 160 -4.03 0.93 20.05
C LYS A 160 -4.01 1.02 18.52
N LEU A 161 -2.96 0.54 17.88
CA LEU A 161 -2.85 0.50 16.42
C LEU A 161 -4.00 -0.30 15.79
N GLU A 162 -4.27 -1.48 16.32
CA GLU A 162 -5.34 -2.37 15.90
C GLU A 162 -6.72 -1.68 16.00
N ASN A 163 -6.97 -0.94 17.09
CA ASN A 163 -8.20 -0.17 17.24
C ASN A 163 -8.29 0.98 16.21
N GLU A 164 -7.19 1.66 15.90
CA GLU A 164 -7.18 2.70 14.85
C GLU A 164 -7.48 2.11 13.46
N PHE A 165 -6.96 0.92 13.16
CA PHE A 165 -7.34 0.18 11.93
C PHE A 165 -8.81 -0.24 11.93
N LYS A 166 -9.36 -0.71 13.06
CA LYS A 166 -10.80 -1.03 13.19
C LYS A 166 -11.70 0.19 13.04
N GLU A 167 -11.27 1.36 13.53
CA GLU A 167 -11.99 2.62 13.35
C GLU A 167 -11.98 3.07 11.88
N LEU A 168 -10.87 2.87 11.18
CA LEU A 168 -10.76 3.15 9.75
C LEU A 168 -11.60 2.18 8.91
N ASN A 169 -11.53 0.89 9.23
CA ASN A 169 -12.28 -0.17 8.60
C ASN A 169 -12.62 -1.29 9.61
N PRO A 170 -13.89 -1.41 10.03
CA PRO A 170 -14.30 -2.46 10.96
C PRO A 170 -14.04 -3.89 10.48
N ASN A 171 -13.91 -4.09 9.16
CA ASN A 171 -13.64 -5.38 8.52
C ASN A 171 -12.21 -5.47 7.95
N TYR A 172 -11.25 -4.68 8.45
CA TYR A 172 -9.89 -4.65 7.89
C TYR A 172 -9.22 -6.02 7.85
N TYR A 173 -9.55 -6.93 8.77
CA TYR A 173 -9.03 -8.30 8.79
C TYR A 173 -9.42 -9.16 7.57
N ILE A 174 -10.47 -8.77 6.83
CA ILE A 174 -10.85 -9.40 5.54
C ILE A 174 -10.50 -8.47 4.36
N GLU A 175 -10.92 -7.21 4.44
CA GLU A 175 -10.86 -6.24 3.34
C GLU A 175 -9.47 -5.62 3.13
N SER A 176 -8.59 -5.81 4.11
CA SER A 176 -7.25 -5.21 4.21
C SER A 176 -6.33 -6.19 4.97
N SER A 177 -6.43 -7.49 4.62
CA SER A 177 -5.82 -8.62 5.32
C SER A 177 -4.32 -8.46 5.52
N PHE A 178 -3.62 -7.84 4.58
CA PHE A 178 -2.21 -7.48 4.69
C PHE A 178 -1.90 -6.81 6.04
N TRP A 179 -2.65 -5.77 6.41
CA TRP A 179 -2.42 -5.04 7.66
C TRP A 179 -2.73 -5.87 8.91
N SER A 180 -3.66 -6.83 8.79
CA SER A 180 -3.90 -7.78 9.88
C SER A 180 -2.74 -8.73 10.06
N THR A 181 -2.18 -9.26 8.96
CA THR A 181 -0.96 -10.07 8.97
C THR A 181 0.20 -9.30 9.59
N GLU A 182 0.40 -8.04 9.19
CA GLU A 182 1.48 -7.20 9.72
C GLU A 182 1.35 -6.90 11.20
N ILE A 183 0.14 -6.67 11.72
CA ILE A 183 -0.07 -6.48 13.16
C ILE A 183 0.24 -7.76 13.93
N GLU A 184 -0.12 -8.93 13.41
CA GLU A 184 0.19 -10.21 14.05
C GLU A 184 1.68 -10.55 13.97
N ASN A 185 2.36 -10.19 12.87
CA ASN A 185 3.82 -10.27 12.76
C ASN A 185 4.49 -9.45 13.87
N LEU A 186 4.11 -8.19 14.04
CA LEU A 186 4.61 -7.35 15.14
C LEU A 186 4.28 -7.96 16.50
N ARG A 187 3.08 -8.51 16.69
CA ARG A 187 2.70 -9.15 17.96
C ARG A 187 3.62 -10.32 18.31
N SER A 188 4.07 -11.08 17.30
CA SER A 188 4.99 -12.19 17.48
C SER A 188 6.41 -11.78 17.90
N GLU A 189 6.78 -10.51 17.73
CA GLU A 189 8.06 -9.95 18.15
C GLU A 189 8.07 -9.51 19.62
N ILE A 190 6.92 -9.44 20.28
CA ILE A 190 6.83 -9.08 21.70
C ILE A 190 7.25 -10.29 22.53
N GLU A 191 8.38 -10.16 23.25
CA GLU A 191 8.89 -11.15 24.22
C GLU A 191 8.01 -11.29 25.48
#